data_AF-A0A4Z2BSQ2-F1
#
_entry.id   AF-A0A4Z2BSQ2-F1
#
_cell.length_a   1.000
_cell.length_b   1.000
_cell.length_c   1.000
_cell.angle_alpha   90.00
_cell.angle_beta   90.00
_cell.angle_gamma   90.00
#
_symmetry.space_group_name_H-M   'P 1'
#
loop_
_entity.id
_entity.type
_entity.pdbx_description
1 polymer ?
#
loop_
_entity_poly.entity_id
_entity_poly.type
_entity_poly.pdbx_seq_one_letter_code
_entity_poly.pdbx_strand_id
1 'polypeptide(L)'
;MSRLSKGYKAASKYMNCFLSPLLTVVAKNLAFFAGSLLAVLIALTIYDEDVLAVEHVLTSITLLGVCVTVCRSFIPDKNMVFCPEQLLRIILAHIHYMPDHWQGNAHRYETRDQFSQLFQYKAVFILEELLSPVVTPIILIFCLRRKSLEIIDFFRNFTVEVVGVGDMCSFAQMDIRQHGHPAWMSEGKTEASIYQQAEDGKTELSLMHFAITNPQWQPPRETTHFISQLKERGPQRGYRDFYRNTPSLNI
;
A
#
# COMPACT_ATOMS: atom_id res chain seq x y z
N MET A 1 2.57 14.80 2.73
CA MET A 1 1.77 13.94 3.64
C MET A 1 0.26 13.88 3.34
N SER A 2 -0.27 14.55 2.30
CA SER A 2 -1.74 14.63 2.09
C SER A 2 -2.35 13.45 1.32
N ARG A 3 -1.58 12.69 0.53
CA ARG A 3 -2.12 11.63 -0.36
C ARG A 3 -2.40 10.32 0.38
N LEU A 4 -1.43 9.82 1.15
CA LEU A 4 -1.56 8.58 1.90
C LEU A 4 -2.63 8.68 2.99
N SER A 5 -2.71 9.81 3.69
CA SER A 5 -3.75 10.04 4.71
C SER A 5 -5.16 10.06 4.13
N LYS A 6 -5.35 10.67 2.95
CA LYS A 6 -6.64 10.67 2.24
C LYS A 6 -7.05 9.26 1.79
N GLY A 7 -6.10 8.44 1.31
CA GLY A 7 -6.35 7.06 0.89
C GLY A 7 -6.56 6.06 2.04
N TYR A 8 -6.10 6.39 3.26
CA TYR A 8 -6.07 5.47 4.40
C TYR A 8 -7.42 4.84 4.74
N LYS A 9 -8.49 5.66 4.81
CA LYS A 9 -9.83 5.17 5.18
C LYS A 9 -10.39 4.16 4.16
N ALA A 10 -10.12 4.38 2.87
CA ALA A 10 -10.54 3.47 1.81
C ALA A 10 -9.70 2.17 1.84
N ALA A 11 -8.37 2.28 2.04
CA ALA A 11 -7.46 1.15 2.20
C ALA A 11 -7.83 0.25 3.37
N SER A 12 -8.13 0.83 4.54
CA SER A 12 -8.56 0.07 5.71
C SER A 12 -9.87 -0.66 5.46
N LYS A 13 -10.85 -0.03 4.81
CA LYS A 13 -12.11 -0.69 4.42
C LYS A 13 -11.86 -1.85 3.44
N TYR A 14 -10.97 -1.67 2.47
CA TYR A 14 -10.60 -2.72 1.53
C TYR A 14 -10.00 -3.93 2.24
N MET A 15 -9.05 -3.73 3.16
CA MET A 15 -8.45 -4.84 3.93
C MET A 15 -9.47 -5.54 4.84
N ASN A 16 -10.41 -4.79 5.41
CA ASN A 16 -11.51 -5.34 6.21
C ASN A 16 -12.57 -6.09 5.38
N CYS A 17 -12.47 -6.13 4.05
CA CYS A 17 -13.30 -7.01 3.24
C CYS A 17 -12.76 -8.46 3.24
N PHE A 18 -11.48 -8.67 3.57
CA PHE A 18 -10.78 -9.96 3.45
C PHE A 18 -10.52 -10.63 4.79
N LEU A 19 -11.52 -10.69 5.67
CA LEU A 19 -11.38 -11.48 6.90
C LEU A 19 -11.50 -12.97 6.60
N SER A 20 -10.53 -13.73 7.13
CA SER A 20 -10.56 -15.19 7.02
C SER A 20 -11.77 -15.75 7.81
N PRO A 21 -12.59 -16.63 7.20
CA PRO A 21 -13.72 -17.25 7.88
C PRO A 21 -13.32 -18.05 9.12
N LEU A 22 -12.18 -18.76 9.07
CA LEU A 22 -11.68 -19.55 10.19
C LEU A 22 -11.39 -18.70 11.42
N LEU A 23 -10.67 -17.59 11.27
CA LEU A 23 -10.39 -16.66 12.37
C LEU A 23 -11.69 -16.12 12.98
N THR A 24 -12.69 -15.82 12.15
CA THR A 24 -13.99 -15.32 12.61
C THR A 24 -14.72 -16.37 13.44
N VAL A 25 -14.70 -17.64 13.03
CA VAL A 25 -15.33 -18.75 13.78
C VAL A 25 -14.62 -18.97 15.12
N VAL A 26 -13.29 -19.02 15.13
CA VAL A 26 -12.49 -19.18 16.35
C VAL A 26 -12.73 -18.02 17.31
N ALA A 27 -12.71 -16.78 16.81
CA ALA A 27 -12.96 -15.59 17.62
C ALA A 27 -14.37 -15.58 18.25
N LYS A 28 -15.40 -16.00 17.51
CA LYS A 28 -16.77 -16.12 18.03
C LYS A 28 -16.88 -17.15 19.15
N ASN A 29 -16.30 -18.34 18.95
CA ASN A 29 -16.34 -19.40 19.96
C ASN A 29 -15.57 -18.98 21.23
N LEU A 30 -14.37 -18.43 21.07
CA LEU A 30 -13.56 -17.99 22.20
C LEU A 30 -14.23 -16.83 22.96
N ALA A 31 -14.82 -15.86 22.24
CA ALA A 31 -15.59 -14.79 22.86
C ALA A 31 -16.82 -15.31 23.62
N PHE A 32 -17.48 -16.36 23.13
CA PHE A 32 -18.63 -16.96 23.82
C PHE A 32 -18.20 -17.66 25.12
N PHE A 33 -17.16 -18.50 25.09
CA PHE A 33 -16.67 -19.17 26.30
C PHE A 33 -16.13 -18.18 27.33
N ALA A 34 -15.22 -17.29 26.93
CA ALA A 34 -14.66 -16.27 27.83
C ALA A 34 -15.74 -15.32 28.36
N GLY A 35 -16.70 -14.93 27.51
CA GLY A 35 -17.83 -14.08 27.89
C GLY A 35 -18.80 -14.76 28.86
N SER A 36 -19.06 -16.06 28.69
CA SER A 36 -19.93 -16.82 29.61
C SER A 36 -19.33 -16.93 31.01
N LEU A 37 -18.03 -17.25 31.12
CA LEU A 37 -17.33 -17.31 32.39
C LEU A 37 -17.24 -15.92 33.04
N LEU A 38 -16.93 -14.89 32.25
CA LEU A 38 -16.90 -13.50 32.71
C LEU A 38 -18.26 -13.04 33.23
N ALA A 39 -19.36 -13.39 32.55
CA ALA A 39 -20.71 -13.04 32.98
C ALA A 39 -21.08 -13.68 34.32
N VAL A 40 -20.71 -14.94 34.54
CA VAL A 40 -20.91 -15.64 35.81
C VAL A 40 -20.11 -14.97 36.94
N LEU A 41 -18.82 -14.68 36.70
CA LEU A 41 -17.98 -13.99 37.67
C LEU A 41 -18.53 -12.60 38.01
N ILE A 42 -18.96 -11.83 37.00
CA ILE A 42 -19.58 -10.52 37.22
C ILE A 42 -20.86 -10.64 38.05
N ALA A 43 -21.73 -11.61 37.74
CA ALA A 43 -22.96 -11.83 38.50
C ALA A 43 -22.68 -12.18 39.96
N LEU A 44 -21.67 -13.02 40.22
CA LEU A 44 -21.25 -13.35 41.59
C LEU A 44 -20.67 -12.14 42.32
N THR A 45 -19.87 -11.30 41.66
CA THR A 45 -19.34 -10.06 42.27
C THR A 45 -20.41 -9.02 42.56
N ILE A 46 -21.51 -9.00 41.80
CA ILE A 46 -22.66 -8.12 42.06
C ILE A 46 -23.50 -8.65 43.23
N TYR A 47 -23.58 -9.98 43.38
CA TYR A 47 -24.30 -10.61 44.47
C TYR A 47 -23.56 -10.44 45.80
N ASP A 48 -22.24 -10.60 45.79
CA ASP A 48 -21.38 -10.48 46.96
C ASP A 48 -20.03 -9.85 46.56
N GLU A 49 -19.74 -8.68 47.13
CA GLU A 49 -18.51 -7.93 46.84
C GLU A 49 -17.26 -8.64 47.38
N ASP A 50 -17.40 -9.50 48.41
CA ASP A 50 -16.28 -10.24 49.01
C ASP A 50 -15.65 -11.25 48.03
N VAL A 51 -16.39 -11.63 46.98
CA VAL A 51 -15.89 -12.47 45.87
C VAL A 51 -14.71 -11.81 45.16
N LEU A 52 -14.61 -10.48 45.16
CA LEU A 52 -13.51 -9.75 44.53
C LEU A 52 -12.18 -9.89 45.30
N ALA A 53 -12.25 -10.12 46.62
CA ALA A 53 -11.09 -10.30 47.49
C ALA A 53 -10.50 -11.71 47.43
N VAL A 54 -11.22 -12.66 46.81
CA VAL A 54 -10.75 -14.03 46.61
C VAL A 54 -9.57 -14.05 45.63
N GLU A 55 -8.61 -14.93 45.91
CA GLU A 55 -7.39 -15.05 45.12
C GLU A 55 -7.70 -15.27 43.63
N HIS A 56 -6.97 -14.53 42.79
CA HIS A 56 -7.07 -14.53 41.33
C HIS A 56 -8.39 -14.06 40.70
N VAL A 57 -9.48 -13.83 41.42
CA VAL A 57 -10.78 -13.44 40.80
C VAL A 57 -10.65 -12.14 40.00
N LEU A 58 -10.01 -11.11 40.57
CA LEU A 58 -9.76 -9.85 39.87
C LEU A 58 -8.86 -10.02 38.64
N THR A 59 -7.81 -10.84 38.73
CA THR A 59 -6.93 -11.14 37.59
C THR A 59 -7.64 -11.95 36.50
N SER A 60 -8.54 -12.85 36.87
CA SER A 60 -9.34 -13.63 35.94
C SER A 60 -10.37 -12.76 35.23
N ILE A 61 -11.08 -11.87 35.94
CA ILE A 61 -12.03 -10.92 35.34
C ILE A 61 -11.33 -10.02 34.33
N THR A 62 -10.17 -9.46 34.69
CA THR A 62 -9.38 -8.58 33.80
C THR A 62 -8.86 -9.34 32.58
N LEU A 63 -8.27 -10.52 32.75
CA LEU A 63 -7.77 -11.34 31.64
C LEU A 63 -8.89 -11.80 30.70
N LEU A 64 -10.02 -12.27 31.25
CA LEU A 64 -11.19 -12.65 30.47
C LEU A 64 -11.80 -11.45 29.74
N GLY A 65 -11.85 -10.28 30.37
CA GLY A 65 -12.29 -9.03 29.73
C GLY A 65 -11.40 -8.62 28.56
N VAL A 66 -10.07 -8.67 28.73
CA VAL A 66 -9.11 -8.45 27.65
C VAL A 66 -9.30 -9.50 26.55
N CYS A 67 -9.44 -10.78 26.90
CA CYS A 67 -9.69 -11.83 25.91
C CYS A 67 -10.97 -11.57 25.10
N VAL A 68 -12.09 -11.24 25.74
CA VAL A 68 -13.36 -10.95 25.05
C VAL A 68 -13.25 -9.73 24.14
N THR A 69 -12.60 -8.66 24.59
CA THR A 69 -12.42 -7.44 23.79
C THR A 69 -11.54 -7.70 22.56
N VAL A 70 -10.44 -8.42 22.73
CA VAL A 70 -9.57 -8.86 21.62
C VAL A 70 -10.33 -9.77 20.65
N CYS A 71 -11.05 -10.78 21.14
CA CYS A 71 -11.85 -11.65 20.27
C CYS A 71 -12.93 -10.87 19.51
N ARG A 72 -13.60 -9.90 20.15
CA ARG A 72 -14.59 -9.06 19.46
C ARG A 72 -13.96 -8.17 18.38
N SER A 73 -12.72 -7.73 18.54
CA SER A 73 -12.02 -6.96 17.51
C SER A 73 -11.79 -7.75 16.20
N PHE A 74 -11.77 -9.08 16.28
CA PHE A 74 -11.64 -9.97 15.12
C PHE A 74 -12.98 -10.35 14.48
N ILE A 75 -14.11 -9.99 15.09
CA ILE A 75 -15.44 -10.30 14.53
C ILE A 75 -15.84 -9.14 13.60
N PRO A 76 -16.00 -9.38 12.29
CA PRO A 76 -16.38 -8.32 11.36
C PRO A 76 -17.84 -7.88 11.56
N ASP A 77 -18.10 -6.61 11.26
CA ASP A 77 -19.42 -6.02 11.28
C ASP A 77 -20.36 -6.67 10.25
N LYS A 78 -21.54 -7.10 10.70
CA LYS A 78 -22.54 -7.79 9.86
C LYS A 78 -23.08 -6.94 8.70
N ASN A 79 -23.03 -5.61 8.85
CA ASN A 79 -23.59 -4.66 7.89
C ASN A 79 -22.52 -4.04 6.97
N MET A 80 -21.36 -4.68 6.83
CA MET A 80 -20.30 -4.22 5.93
C MET A 80 -20.68 -4.44 4.47
N VAL A 81 -20.62 -3.37 3.68
CA VAL A 81 -20.85 -3.43 2.23
C VAL A 81 -19.59 -3.94 1.54
N PHE A 82 -19.69 -5.11 0.91
CA PHE A 82 -18.59 -5.73 0.18
C PHE A 82 -18.50 -5.18 -1.26
N CYS A 83 -17.59 -4.23 -1.49
CA CYS A 83 -17.33 -3.65 -2.81
C CYS A 83 -15.82 -3.42 -3.03
N PRO A 84 -15.01 -4.48 -3.14
CA PRO A 84 -13.54 -4.37 -3.23
C PRO A 84 -13.08 -3.57 -4.46
N GLU A 85 -13.72 -3.76 -5.61
CA GLU A 85 -13.39 -3.03 -6.85
C GLU A 85 -13.59 -1.52 -6.73
N GLN A 86 -14.71 -1.08 -6.13
CA GLN A 86 -14.96 0.34 -5.95
C GLN A 86 -14.00 0.96 -4.93
N LEU A 87 -13.70 0.25 -3.85
CA LEU A 87 -12.72 0.69 -2.85
C LEU A 87 -11.32 0.81 -3.46
N LEU A 88 -10.89 -0.16 -4.25
CA LEU A 88 -9.59 -0.14 -4.91
C LEU A 88 -9.47 1.03 -5.90
N ARG A 89 -10.53 1.33 -6.66
CA ARG A 89 -10.57 2.53 -7.53
C ARG A 89 -10.45 3.84 -6.74
N ILE A 90 -11.11 3.94 -5.59
CA ILE A 90 -10.99 5.11 -4.71
C ILE A 90 -9.56 5.22 -4.15
N ILE A 91 -8.94 4.10 -3.76
CA ILE A 91 -7.55 4.07 -3.29
C ILE A 91 -6.62 4.54 -4.41
N LEU A 92 -6.74 3.97 -5.62
CA LEU A 92 -5.97 4.34 -6.81
C LEU A 92 -6.03 5.84 -7.10
N ALA A 93 -7.20 6.46 -6.96
CA ALA A 93 -7.36 7.90 -7.15
C ALA A 93 -6.52 8.77 -6.19
N HIS A 94 -6.03 8.21 -5.08
CA HIS A 94 -5.18 8.91 -4.11
C HIS A 94 -3.71 8.49 -4.20
N ILE A 95 -3.44 7.18 -4.33
CA ILE A 95 -2.07 6.63 -4.35
C ILE A 95 -1.42 6.69 -5.74
N HIS A 96 -2.21 6.83 -6.80
CA HIS A 96 -1.81 6.98 -8.22
C HIS A 96 -0.97 5.84 -8.80
N TYR A 97 -0.62 4.85 -8.00
CA TYR A 97 0.21 3.74 -8.41
C TYR A 97 -0.48 2.43 -8.02
N MET A 98 -0.62 1.54 -8.99
CA MET A 98 -1.17 0.20 -8.79
C MET A 98 -0.66 -0.72 -9.91
N PRO A 99 -0.20 -1.94 -9.59
CA PRO A 99 0.14 -2.93 -10.60
C PRO A 99 -1.03 -3.25 -11.54
N ASP A 100 -0.75 -3.51 -12.81
CA ASP A 100 -1.77 -3.69 -13.85
C ASP A 100 -2.71 -4.87 -13.57
N HIS A 101 -2.18 -5.98 -13.04
CA HIS A 101 -2.95 -7.21 -12.80
C HIS A 101 -3.96 -7.11 -11.65
N TRP A 102 -3.93 -6.04 -10.85
CA TRP A 102 -4.92 -5.79 -9.80
C TRP A 102 -6.27 -5.33 -10.37
N GLN A 103 -6.27 -4.73 -11.57
CA GLN A 103 -7.49 -4.29 -12.24
C GLN A 103 -8.39 -5.49 -12.57
N GLY A 104 -9.65 -5.48 -12.10
CA GLY A 104 -10.61 -6.57 -12.35
C GLY A 104 -10.41 -7.83 -11.49
N ASN A 105 -9.30 -7.90 -10.75
CA ASN A 105 -8.99 -8.97 -9.81
C ASN A 105 -8.94 -8.47 -8.35
N ALA A 106 -9.65 -7.38 -8.02
CA ALA A 106 -9.55 -6.76 -6.69
C ALA A 106 -10.08 -7.65 -5.56
N HIS A 107 -10.87 -8.69 -5.89
CA HIS A 107 -11.47 -9.64 -4.97
C HIS A 107 -10.59 -10.89 -4.69
N ARG A 108 -9.45 -11.02 -5.37
CA ARG A 108 -8.54 -12.17 -5.17
C ARG A 108 -7.62 -11.96 -3.97
N TYR A 109 -7.29 -13.05 -3.28
CA TYR A 109 -6.31 -13.03 -2.19
C TYR A 109 -4.92 -12.63 -2.65
N GLU A 110 -4.52 -12.99 -3.88
CA GLU A 110 -3.25 -12.56 -4.49
C GLU A 110 -3.09 -11.03 -4.48
N THR A 111 -4.12 -10.31 -4.94
CA THR A 111 -4.16 -8.84 -4.95
C THR A 111 -4.11 -8.30 -3.52
N ARG A 112 -4.86 -8.90 -2.59
CA ARG A 112 -4.87 -8.49 -1.19
C ARG A 112 -3.50 -8.67 -0.52
N ASP A 113 -2.80 -9.77 -0.80
CA ASP A 113 -1.51 -10.08 -0.16
C ASP A 113 -0.41 -9.15 -0.66
N GLN A 114 -0.40 -8.83 -1.95
CA GLN A 114 0.49 -7.81 -2.49
C GLN A 114 0.14 -6.43 -1.96
N PHE A 115 -1.15 -6.08 -1.87
CA PHE A 115 -1.58 -4.83 -1.24
C PHE A 115 -1.16 -4.75 0.24
N SER A 116 -1.17 -5.89 0.96
CA SER A 116 -0.72 -5.98 2.35
C SER A 116 0.77 -5.67 2.53
N GLN A 117 1.60 -5.78 1.48
CA GLN A 117 3.00 -5.35 1.52
C GLN A 117 3.12 -3.81 1.55
N LEU A 118 2.18 -3.11 0.90
CA LEU A 118 2.11 -1.64 0.91
C LEU A 118 1.35 -1.10 2.13
N PHE A 119 0.36 -1.86 2.61
CA PHE A 119 -0.48 -1.52 3.74
C PHE A 119 -0.41 -2.61 4.82
N GLN A 120 0.73 -2.65 5.51
CA GLN A 120 1.03 -3.66 6.53
C GLN A 120 0.23 -3.46 7.83
N TYR A 121 -0.01 -4.56 8.55
CA TYR A 121 -0.53 -4.48 9.92
C TYR A 121 0.51 -3.88 10.86
N LYS A 122 0.06 -3.02 11.77
CA LYS A 122 0.95 -2.39 12.76
C LYS A 122 1.71 -3.39 13.64
N ALA A 123 1.09 -4.52 13.98
CA ALA A 123 1.76 -5.58 14.76
C ALA A 123 2.91 -6.23 13.97
N VAL A 124 2.74 -6.44 12.66
CA VAL A 124 3.79 -6.98 11.78
C VAL A 124 4.93 -5.96 11.66
N PHE A 125 4.61 -4.68 11.48
CA PHE A 125 5.60 -3.61 11.47
C PHE A 125 6.44 -3.57 12.76
N ILE A 126 5.82 -3.65 13.93
CA ILE A 126 6.53 -3.66 15.22
C ILE A 126 7.45 -4.89 15.34
N LEU A 127 7.00 -6.06 14.86
CA LEU A 127 7.80 -7.27 14.85
C LEU A 127 9.01 -7.15 13.90
N GLU A 128 8.80 -6.58 12.71
CA GLU A 128 9.86 -6.30 11.73
C GLU A 128 10.90 -5.33 12.31
N GLU A 129 10.48 -4.28 13.00
CA GLU A 129 11.40 -3.36 13.69
C GLU A 129 12.20 -4.07 14.79
N LEU A 130 11.57 -4.94 15.58
CA LEU A 130 12.26 -5.71 16.61
C LEU A 130 13.30 -6.68 16.03
N LEU A 131 13.01 -7.28 14.87
CA LEU A 131 13.91 -8.20 14.18
C LEU A 131 14.97 -7.48 13.32
N SER A 132 14.74 -6.22 12.95
CA SER A 132 15.59 -5.45 12.03
C SER A 132 17.08 -5.39 12.46
N PRO A 133 17.44 -5.17 13.73
CA PRO A 133 18.85 -5.13 14.15
C PRO A 133 19.62 -6.43 13.86
N VAL A 134 18.92 -7.58 13.88
CA VAL A 134 19.51 -8.90 13.62
C VAL A 134 19.54 -9.19 12.12
N VAL A 135 18.45 -8.89 11.40
CA VAL A 135 18.30 -9.23 9.98
C VAL A 135 19.09 -8.29 9.06
N THR A 136 19.12 -6.99 9.36
CA THR A 136 19.81 -5.97 8.55
C THR A 136 21.29 -6.29 8.26
N PRO A 137 22.16 -6.62 9.24
CA PRO A 137 23.56 -6.93 8.93
C PRO A 137 23.72 -8.16 8.03
N ILE A 138 22.84 -9.16 8.16
CA ILE A 138 22.83 -10.35 7.30
C ILE A 138 22.49 -9.94 5.85
N ILE A 139 21.46 -9.11 5.66
CA ILE A 139 21.09 -8.60 4.33
C ILE A 139 22.23 -7.76 3.73
N LEU A 140 22.87 -6.88 4.50
CA LEU A 140 23.95 -6.02 4.00
C LEU A 140 25.17 -6.83 3.55
N ILE A 141 25.60 -7.81 4.35
CA ILE A 141 26.81 -8.60 4.06
C ILE A 141 26.56 -9.60 2.92
N PHE A 142 25.41 -10.28 2.94
CA PHE A 142 25.17 -11.39 2.02
C PHE A 142 24.35 -10.99 0.78
N CYS A 143 23.34 -10.14 0.90
CA CYS A 143 22.46 -9.80 -0.22
C CYS A 143 22.94 -8.57 -0.97
N LEU A 144 23.19 -7.46 -0.26
CA LEU A 144 23.55 -6.18 -0.88
C LEU A 144 24.92 -6.27 -1.57
N ARG A 145 25.91 -6.91 -0.92
CA ARG A 145 27.25 -7.09 -1.49
C ARG A 145 27.26 -7.72 -2.88
N ARG A 146 26.38 -8.70 -3.14
CA ARG A 146 26.29 -9.39 -4.44
C ARG A 146 25.78 -8.48 -5.56
N LYS A 147 25.00 -7.45 -5.24
CA LYS A 147 24.45 -6.48 -6.19
C LYS A 147 25.30 -5.22 -6.34
N SER A 148 26.49 -5.19 -5.76
CA SER A 148 27.35 -3.99 -5.76
C SER A 148 27.71 -3.48 -7.16
N LEU A 149 27.98 -4.39 -8.11
CA LEU A 149 28.27 -4.01 -9.51
C LEU A 149 27.06 -3.34 -10.18
N GLU A 150 25.87 -3.91 -10.05
CA GLU A 150 24.62 -3.32 -10.57
C GLU A 150 24.35 -1.94 -9.97
N ILE A 151 24.63 -1.74 -8.68
CA ILE A 151 24.49 -0.45 -8.02
C ILE A 151 25.47 0.59 -8.59
N ILE A 152 26.73 0.21 -8.81
CA ILE A 152 27.73 1.11 -9.41
C ILE A 152 27.35 1.46 -10.84
N ASP A 153 26.91 0.48 -11.63
CA ASP A 153 26.43 0.71 -13.00
C ASP A 153 25.19 1.60 -13.02
N PHE A 154 24.28 1.47 -12.04
CA PHE A 154 23.15 2.36 -11.88
C PHE A 154 23.60 3.81 -11.65
N PHE A 155 24.50 4.07 -10.70
CA PHE A 155 25.00 5.42 -10.45
C PHE A 155 25.77 5.99 -11.64
N ARG A 156 26.55 5.18 -12.36
CA ARG A 156 27.29 5.65 -13.55
C ARG A 156 26.35 6.04 -14.68
N ASN A 157 25.29 5.27 -14.92
CA ASN A 157 24.41 5.45 -16.08
C ASN A 157 23.23 6.39 -15.82
N PHE A 158 22.80 6.56 -14.58
CA PHE A 158 21.60 7.35 -14.20
C PHE A 158 21.93 8.58 -13.34
N THR A 159 23.16 9.09 -13.41
CA THR A 159 23.55 10.37 -12.80
C THR A 159 23.83 11.39 -13.90
N VAL A 160 23.26 12.59 -13.76
CA VAL A 160 23.31 13.67 -14.73
C VAL A 160 23.54 15.00 -14.01
N GLU A 161 24.48 15.79 -14.51
CA GLU A 161 24.80 17.10 -13.94
C GLU A 161 23.81 18.16 -14.46
N VAL A 162 23.07 18.79 -13.53
CA VAL A 162 22.14 19.87 -13.85
C VAL A 162 22.74 21.20 -13.42
N VAL A 163 22.88 22.12 -14.37
CA VAL A 163 23.43 23.46 -14.13
C VAL A 163 22.65 24.17 -13.02
N GLY A 164 23.36 24.59 -11.97
CA GLY A 164 22.79 25.29 -10.81
C GLY A 164 22.27 24.39 -9.68
N VAL A 165 22.27 23.06 -9.84
CA VAL A 165 21.91 22.10 -8.80
C VAL A 165 23.06 21.13 -8.49
N GLY A 166 23.75 20.62 -9.52
CA GLY A 166 24.78 19.59 -9.42
C GLY A 166 24.29 18.22 -9.91
N ASP A 167 24.92 17.16 -9.40
CA ASP A 167 24.60 15.77 -9.79
C ASP A 167 23.23 15.34 -9.27
N MET A 168 22.34 15.00 -10.19
CA MET A 168 21.00 14.50 -9.89
C MET A 168 20.73 13.16 -10.57
N CYS A 169 19.77 12.42 -10.03
CA CYS A 169 19.26 11.22 -10.66
C CYS A 169 18.53 11.57 -11.96
N SER A 170 18.85 10.86 -13.05
CA SER A 170 18.29 11.12 -14.38
C SER A 170 16.76 11.00 -14.42
N PHE A 171 16.19 10.04 -13.69
CA PHE A 171 14.74 9.88 -13.55
C PHE A 171 14.07 11.09 -12.87
N ALA A 172 14.77 11.80 -11.99
CA ALA A 172 14.23 12.95 -11.26
C ALA A 172 14.04 14.19 -12.15
N GLN A 173 14.68 14.23 -13.32
CA GLN A 173 14.42 15.27 -14.32
C GLN A 173 13.03 15.13 -14.96
N MET A 174 12.36 13.98 -14.75
CA MET A 174 11.05 13.67 -15.33
C MET A 174 11.06 13.75 -16.86
N ASP A 175 12.17 13.35 -17.49
CA ASP A 175 12.35 13.34 -18.94
C ASP A 175 11.69 12.11 -19.57
N ILE A 176 10.60 12.34 -20.29
CA ILE A 176 9.77 11.31 -20.94
C ILE A 176 10.51 10.66 -22.12
N ARG A 177 11.42 11.37 -22.81
CA ARG A 177 12.11 10.80 -23.98
C ARG A 177 13.08 9.71 -23.56
N GLN A 178 13.85 9.99 -22.51
CA GLN A 178 14.91 9.11 -22.01
C GLN A 178 14.41 8.04 -21.03
N HIS A 179 13.38 8.32 -20.24
CA HIS A 179 12.90 7.42 -19.18
C HIS A 179 11.38 7.19 -19.20
N GLY A 180 10.70 7.56 -20.28
CA GLY A 180 9.26 7.30 -20.44
C GLY A 180 8.97 5.83 -20.65
N HIS A 181 7.73 5.43 -20.36
CA HIS A 181 7.27 4.06 -20.57
C HIS A 181 6.44 3.99 -21.87
N PRO A 182 6.78 3.12 -22.84
CA PRO A 182 6.11 3.05 -24.14
C PRO A 182 4.60 2.86 -24.08
N ALA A 183 4.08 2.19 -23.06
CA ALA A 183 2.65 1.96 -22.90
C ALA A 183 1.85 3.24 -22.55
N TRP A 184 2.49 4.29 -22.02
CA TRP A 184 1.86 5.58 -21.71
C TRP A 184 1.86 6.56 -22.90
N MET A 185 2.66 6.30 -23.92
CA MET A 185 2.83 7.21 -25.05
C MET A 185 2.12 6.69 -26.29
N SER A 186 1.17 7.48 -26.81
CA SER A 186 0.33 7.05 -27.94
C SER A 186 1.04 6.99 -29.30
N GLU A 187 2.30 7.43 -29.41
CA GLU A 187 3.05 7.42 -30.68
C GLU A 187 4.57 7.36 -30.40
N GLY A 188 5.13 6.16 -30.21
CA GLY A 188 6.51 5.76 -30.59
C GLY A 188 7.73 6.67 -30.33
N LYS A 189 7.70 7.61 -29.36
CA LYS A 189 8.75 8.62 -29.15
C LYS A 189 9.65 8.41 -27.92
N THR A 190 9.62 7.22 -27.30
CA THR A 190 10.55 6.89 -26.22
C THR A 190 11.79 6.26 -26.84
N GLU A 191 12.96 6.85 -26.58
CA GLU A 191 14.26 6.29 -26.97
C GLU A 191 14.82 5.35 -25.87
N ALA A 192 14.12 5.24 -24.73
CA ALA A 192 14.51 4.41 -23.60
C ALA A 192 14.52 2.91 -23.97
N SER A 193 15.63 2.25 -23.66
CA SER A 193 15.69 0.80 -23.57
C SER A 193 14.92 0.28 -22.35
N ILE A 194 14.65 -1.03 -22.29
CA ILE A 194 14.01 -1.69 -21.12
C ILE A 194 14.77 -1.38 -19.81
N TYR A 195 16.08 -1.22 -19.88
CA TYR A 195 16.89 -0.90 -18.71
C TYR A 195 16.77 0.57 -18.27
N GLN A 196 16.42 1.47 -19.20
CA GLN A 196 16.37 2.92 -18.97
C GLN A 196 14.96 3.47 -18.73
N GLN A 197 13.92 2.73 -19.09
CA GLN A 197 12.54 3.17 -18.83
C GLN A 197 12.23 3.18 -17.33
N ALA A 198 11.35 4.10 -16.91
CA ALA A 198 10.77 4.03 -15.58
C ALA A 198 9.59 3.05 -15.57
N GLU A 199 9.65 2.09 -14.66
CA GLU A 199 8.57 1.11 -14.46
C GLU A 199 7.25 1.79 -14.02
N ASP A 200 6.13 1.22 -14.48
CA ASP A 200 4.76 1.63 -14.16
C ASP A 200 4.40 3.10 -14.49
N GLY A 201 5.12 3.72 -15.43
CA GLY A 201 4.86 5.11 -15.85
C GLY A 201 5.16 6.16 -14.78
N LYS A 202 6.12 5.87 -13.88
CA LYS A 202 6.50 6.79 -12.80
C LYS A 202 6.97 8.15 -13.33
N THR A 203 7.63 8.19 -14.48
CA THR A 203 8.11 9.45 -15.10
C THR A 203 6.95 10.36 -15.44
N GLU A 204 5.94 9.84 -16.14
CA GLU A 204 4.76 10.55 -16.62
C GLU A 204 3.89 11.02 -15.45
N LEU A 205 3.65 10.14 -14.48
CA LEU A 205 2.86 10.44 -13.30
C LEU A 205 3.54 11.46 -12.38
N SER A 206 4.86 11.37 -12.23
CA SER A 206 5.63 12.33 -11.44
C SER A 206 5.62 13.71 -12.10
N LEU A 207 5.82 13.75 -13.41
CA LEU A 207 5.76 14.99 -14.18
C LEU A 207 4.40 15.68 -14.03
N MET A 208 3.32 14.92 -14.20
CA MET A 208 1.97 15.43 -14.07
C MET A 208 1.71 15.95 -12.66
N HIS A 209 2.12 15.20 -11.64
CA HIS A 209 1.97 15.62 -10.25
C HIS A 209 2.75 16.90 -9.95
N PHE A 210 3.97 17.01 -10.47
CA PHE A 210 4.83 18.17 -10.30
C PHE A 210 4.22 19.42 -10.94
N ALA A 211 3.73 19.30 -12.18
CA ALA A 211 3.09 20.40 -12.91
C ALA A 211 1.78 20.89 -12.25
N ILE A 212 0.98 19.98 -11.68
CA ILE A 212 -0.23 20.35 -10.94
C ILE A 212 0.11 21.04 -9.62
N THR A 213 1.16 20.57 -8.93
CA THR A 213 1.56 21.08 -7.61
C THR A 213 2.27 22.44 -7.73
N ASN A 214 2.96 22.70 -8.84
CA ASN A 214 3.73 23.92 -9.07
C ASN A 214 3.26 24.68 -10.33
N PRO A 215 2.15 25.44 -10.28
CA PRO A 215 1.58 26.10 -11.46
C PRO A 215 2.47 27.16 -12.10
N GLN A 216 3.41 27.73 -11.35
CA GLN A 216 4.35 28.75 -11.83
C GLN A 216 5.58 28.16 -12.53
N TRP A 217 5.76 26.83 -12.47
CA TRP A 217 6.87 26.17 -13.13
C TRP A 217 6.69 26.20 -14.65
N GLN A 218 7.77 26.52 -15.37
CA GLN A 218 7.78 26.55 -16.83
C GLN A 218 8.33 25.22 -17.36
N PRO A 219 7.47 24.35 -17.92
CA PRO A 219 7.94 23.08 -18.47
C PRO A 219 8.81 23.29 -19.72
N PRO A 220 9.81 22.43 -19.95
CA PRO A 220 10.51 22.34 -21.23
C PRO A 220 9.55 22.08 -22.40
N ARG A 221 9.98 22.41 -23.62
CA ARG A 221 9.12 22.34 -24.83
C ARG A 221 8.49 20.96 -25.05
N GLU A 222 9.30 19.91 -24.89
CA GLU A 222 8.89 18.51 -25.10
C GLU A 222 7.83 18.07 -24.08
N THR A 223 8.08 18.39 -22.82
CA THR A 223 7.20 18.17 -21.68
C THR A 223 5.87 18.90 -21.82
N THR A 224 5.91 20.12 -22.37
CA THR A 224 4.72 20.97 -22.56
C THR A 224 3.71 20.30 -23.50
N HIS A 225 4.19 19.74 -24.60
CA HIS A 225 3.36 19.04 -25.58
C HIS A 225 2.72 17.78 -24.98
N PHE A 226 3.48 17.01 -24.20
CA PHE A 226 2.94 15.85 -23.51
C PHE A 226 1.87 16.24 -22.47
N ILE A 227 2.13 17.28 -21.68
CA ILE A 227 1.17 17.78 -20.69
C ILE A 227 -0.11 18.29 -21.37
N SER A 228 -0.03 18.98 -22.52
CA SER A 228 -1.22 19.44 -23.24
C SER A 228 -2.05 18.27 -23.78
N GLN A 229 -1.41 17.26 -24.38
CA GLN A 229 -2.08 16.05 -24.86
C GLN A 229 -2.78 15.28 -23.73
N LEU A 230 -2.15 15.17 -22.56
CA LEU A 230 -2.75 14.51 -21.40
C LEU A 230 -3.87 15.35 -20.78
N LYS A 231 -3.75 16.69 -20.75
CA LYS A 231 -4.81 17.59 -20.27
C LYS A 231 -6.06 17.47 -21.13
N GLU A 232 -5.92 17.38 -22.45
CA GLU A 232 -7.03 17.18 -23.39
C GLU A 232 -7.72 15.82 -23.20
N ARG A 233 -6.96 14.76 -22.90
CA ARG A 233 -7.49 13.43 -22.60
C ARG A 233 -8.16 13.38 -21.21
N GLY A 234 -7.69 14.19 -20.27
CA GLY A 234 -8.17 14.27 -18.89
C GLY A 234 -7.44 13.26 -17.97
N PRO A 235 -7.05 13.65 -16.75
CA PRO A 235 -6.27 12.81 -15.82
C PRO A 235 -6.86 11.41 -15.65
N GLN A 236 -8.15 11.35 -15.31
CA GLN A 236 -8.86 10.11 -15.00
C GLN A 236 -9.05 9.21 -16.22
N ARG A 237 -9.12 9.80 -17.42
CA ARG A 237 -9.22 9.06 -18.68
C ARG A 237 -7.86 8.54 -19.10
N GLY A 238 -6.78 9.29 -18.91
CA GLY A 238 -5.40 8.83 -19.10
C GLY A 238 -5.08 7.60 -18.24
N TYR A 239 -5.43 7.62 -16.95
CA TYR A 239 -5.36 6.41 -16.10
C TYR A 239 -6.21 5.27 -16.67
N ARG A 240 -7.47 5.53 -17.01
CA ARG A 240 -8.41 4.51 -17.47
C ARG A 240 -8.04 3.92 -18.84
N ASP A 241 -7.44 4.70 -19.72
CA ASP A 241 -7.01 4.29 -21.06
C ASP A 241 -5.64 3.60 -21.03
N PHE A 242 -4.72 4.01 -20.15
CA PHE A 242 -3.47 3.27 -19.88
C PHE A 242 -3.78 1.82 -19.45
N TYR A 243 -4.60 1.65 -18.43
CA TYR A 243 -4.99 0.32 -17.94
C TYR A 243 -5.96 -0.45 -18.86
N ARG A 244 -6.52 0.20 -19.90
CA ARG A 244 -7.38 -0.44 -20.91
C ARG A 244 -6.60 -0.91 -22.12
N ASN A 245 -5.47 -0.27 -22.42
CA ASN A 245 -4.62 -0.55 -23.58
C ASN A 245 -3.39 -1.40 -23.28
N THR A 246 -3.10 -1.72 -22.01
CA THR A 246 -2.19 -2.82 -21.64
C THR A 246 -2.79 -4.15 -22.12
N PRO A 247 -2.15 -4.87 -23.07
CA PRO A 247 -2.59 -6.21 -23.42
C PRO A 247 -2.53 -7.06 -22.15
N SER A 248 -3.60 -7.81 -21.87
CA SER A 248 -3.52 -8.96 -20.98
C SER A 248 -2.37 -9.84 -21.50
N LEU A 249 -1.20 -9.75 -20.86
CA LEU A 249 -0.15 -10.74 -21.05
C LEU A 249 -0.74 -12.05 -20.55
N ASN A 250 -1.21 -12.85 -21.51
CA ASN A 250 -1.44 -14.26 -21.34
C ASN A 250 -0.13 -14.85 -20.82
N ILE A 251 -0.11 -15.18 -19.53
CA ILE A 251 0.64 -16.31 -19.01
C ILE A 251 -0.40 -17.36 -18.65
#